data_AF-E1JSG0-F1
#
_entry.id   AF-E1JSG0-F1
#
_cell.length_a   1.000
_cell.length_b   1.000
_cell.length_c   1.000
_cell.angle_alpha   90.00
_cell.angle_beta   90.00
_cell.angle_gamma   90.00
#
_symmetry.space_group_name_H-M   'P 1'
#
loop_
_entity.id
_entity.type
_entity.pdbx_description
1 polymer ?
#
loop_
_entity_poly.entity_id
_entity_poly.type
_entity_poly.pdbx_seq_one_letter_code
_entity_poly.pdbx_strand_id
1 'polypeptide(L)'
;MAEGVIDLIKQLRDLKAHEHLAGFAGFRLDLGLGGAPKDGVLKIAEFVRPDGSGYITLTFQTDPDPEPDRRAALAGVFDRFGRFAQAADATTGAGRFGQGFEYIMMASQGLVDGDPWFVVDMDIYYKKLAGRLRALVEEAVLPGLAGVMPVTFEPVNWWD
;
A
#
# COMPACT_ATOMS: atom_id res chain seq x y z
N MET A 1 -16.82 -23.90 -5.75
CA MET A 1 -15.51 -23.19 -5.68
C MET A 1 -15.65 -21.68 -5.95
N ALA A 2 -16.50 -21.22 -6.88
CA ALA A 2 -16.66 -19.78 -7.17
C ALA A 2 -17.51 -19.00 -6.14
N GLU A 3 -18.48 -19.65 -5.48
CA GLU A 3 -19.43 -18.99 -4.56
C GLU A 3 -18.74 -18.40 -3.31
N GLY A 4 -17.79 -19.13 -2.71
CA GLY A 4 -17.03 -18.63 -1.55
C GLY A 4 -16.06 -17.48 -1.87
N VAL A 5 -15.57 -17.41 -3.11
CA VAL A 5 -14.69 -16.31 -3.57
C VAL A 5 -15.49 -15.03 -3.75
N ILE A 6 -16.71 -15.12 -4.30
CA ILE A 6 -17.60 -13.97 -4.48
C ILE A 6 -18.02 -13.39 -3.12
N ASP A 7 -18.24 -14.24 -2.12
CA ASP A 7 -18.63 -13.80 -0.77
C ASP A 7 -17.48 -13.11 -0.02
N LEU A 8 -16.25 -13.64 -0.14
CA LEU A 8 -15.05 -12.96 0.38
C LEU A 8 -14.84 -11.58 -0.26
N ILE A 9 -14.99 -11.47 -1.59
CA ILE A 9 -14.82 -10.19 -2.30
C ILE A 9 -15.85 -9.17 -1.83
N LYS A 10 -17.10 -9.58 -1.58
CA LYS A 10 -18.14 -8.69 -1.03
C LYS A 10 -17.80 -8.23 0.38
N GLN A 11 -17.40 -9.15 1.26
CA GLN A 11 -16.98 -8.80 2.63
C GLN A 11 -15.76 -7.85 2.63
N LEU A 12 -14.80 -8.05 1.73
CA LEU A 12 -13.66 -7.15 1.54
C LEU A 12 -14.09 -5.76 1.06
N ARG A 13 -15.02 -5.67 0.12
CA ARG A 13 -15.56 -4.38 -0.36
C ARG A 13 -16.33 -3.65 0.73
N ASP A 14 -17.13 -4.36 1.50
CA ASP A 14 -17.88 -3.79 2.61
C ASP A 14 -16.91 -3.30 3.70
N LEU A 15 -15.83 -4.03 3.99
CA LEU A 15 -14.77 -3.53 4.89
C LEU A 15 -14.13 -2.24 4.35
N LYS A 16 -13.73 -2.23 3.07
CA LYS A 16 -13.14 -1.06 2.42
C LYS A 16 -14.07 0.16 2.39
N ALA A 17 -15.39 -0.06 2.35
CA ALA A 17 -16.36 1.03 2.40
C ALA A 17 -16.39 1.77 3.75
N HIS A 18 -15.85 1.17 4.81
CA HIS A 18 -15.73 1.77 6.14
C HIS A 18 -14.32 2.33 6.42
N GLU A 19 -13.42 2.29 5.44
CA GLU A 19 -12.10 2.88 5.58
C GLU A 19 -12.21 4.41 5.53
N HIS A 20 -11.63 5.04 6.55
CA HIS A 20 -11.59 6.48 6.63
C HIS A 20 -10.39 6.98 5.82
N LEU A 21 -10.68 7.55 4.64
CA LEU A 21 -9.68 8.23 3.83
C LEU A 21 -9.11 9.42 4.64
N ALA A 22 -7.82 9.36 4.93
CA ALA A 22 -7.18 10.27 5.88
C ALA A 22 -6.15 11.20 5.23
N GLY A 23 -5.50 10.75 4.16
CA GLY A 23 -4.56 11.61 3.44
C GLY A 23 -4.10 11.04 2.10
N PHE A 24 -3.30 11.81 1.39
CA PHE A 24 -2.66 11.38 0.16
C PHE A 24 -1.25 11.98 0.02
N ALA A 25 -0.41 11.35 -0.78
CA ALA A 25 0.91 11.85 -1.13
C ALA A 25 1.22 11.56 -2.59
N GLY A 26 1.95 12.46 -3.26
CA GLY A 26 2.61 12.13 -4.52
C GLY A 26 3.75 11.14 -4.27
N PHE A 27 4.05 10.28 -5.23
CA PHE A 27 5.25 9.45 -5.19
C PHE A 27 5.91 9.36 -6.56
N ARG A 28 7.21 9.03 -6.55
CA ARG A 28 7.99 8.71 -7.75
C ARG A 28 8.66 7.34 -7.57
N LEU A 29 8.53 6.48 -8.56
CA LEU A 29 9.16 5.17 -8.62
C LEU A 29 10.27 5.14 -9.67
N ASP A 30 11.50 4.82 -9.26
CA ASP A 30 12.55 4.49 -10.20
C ASP A 30 12.37 3.04 -10.69
N LEU A 31 12.17 2.88 -11.99
CA LEU A 31 11.97 1.57 -12.63
C LEU A 31 13.30 0.87 -12.97
N GLY A 32 14.45 1.52 -12.79
CA GLY A 32 15.77 0.95 -13.05
C GLY A 32 16.14 0.82 -14.53
N LEU A 33 15.40 1.50 -15.41
CA LEU A 33 15.58 1.45 -16.87
C LEU A 33 16.35 2.67 -17.42
N GLY A 34 16.88 3.54 -16.56
CA GLY A 34 17.63 4.74 -16.96
C GLY A 34 16.78 5.87 -17.57
N GLY A 35 15.45 5.75 -17.50
CA GLY A 35 14.49 6.78 -17.94
C GLY A 35 13.89 7.58 -16.79
N ALA A 36 12.90 8.42 -17.10
CA ALA A 36 12.17 9.17 -16.08
C ALA A 36 11.47 8.22 -15.09
N PRO A 37 11.41 8.60 -13.80
CA PRO A 37 10.67 7.83 -12.80
C PRO A 37 9.17 7.81 -13.15
N LYS A 38 8.46 6.81 -12.63
CA LYS A 38 7.00 6.73 -12.74
C LYS A 38 6.37 7.52 -11.59
N ASP A 39 5.69 8.60 -11.93
CA ASP A 39 4.90 9.35 -10.95
C ASP A 39 3.58 8.64 -10.63
N GLY A 40 3.08 8.86 -9.42
CA GLY A 40 1.79 8.34 -8.97
C GLY A 40 1.27 9.04 -7.73
N VAL A 41 0.08 8.62 -7.32
CA VAL A 41 -0.57 9.10 -6.09
C VAL A 41 -0.76 7.93 -5.14
N LEU A 42 -0.34 8.11 -3.90
CA LEU A 42 -0.60 7.22 -2.78
C LEU A 42 -1.81 7.76 -2.02
N LYS A 43 -2.88 6.98 -1.91
CA LYS A 43 -3.97 7.24 -0.97
C LYS A 43 -3.73 6.49 0.33
N ILE A 44 -4.07 7.14 1.44
CA ILE A 44 -3.87 6.62 2.79
C ILE A 44 -5.23 6.62 3.48
N ALA A 45 -5.64 5.45 3.95
CA ALA A 45 -6.82 5.29 4.77
C ALA A 45 -6.50 4.45 6.00
N GLU A 46 -7.36 4.52 7.02
CA GLU A 46 -7.28 3.62 8.16
C GLU A 46 -8.62 2.95 8.46
N PHE A 47 -8.50 1.77 9.06
CA PHE A 47 -9.60 1.10 9.72
C PHE A 47 -9.17 0.73 11.14
N VAL A 48 -9.91 1.24 12.13
CA VAL A 48 -9.67 1.00 13.55
C VAL A 48 -10.80 0.15 14.12
N ARG A 49 -10.45 -0.98 14.73
CA ARG A 49 -11.37 -1.86 15.44
C ARG A 49 -11.72 -1.29 16.82
N PRO A 50 -12.82 -1.76 17.45
CA PRO A 50 -13.20 -1.31 18.80
C PRO A 50 -12.14 -1.53 19.89
N ASP A 51 -11.23 -2.51 19.71
CA ASP A 51 -10.13 -2.77 20.64
C ASP A 51 -8.90 -1.87 20.41
N GLY A 52 -8.96 -0.97 19.42
CA GLY A 52 -7.89 -0.06 19.04
C GLY A 52 -6.82 -0.66 18.12
N SER A 53 -6.90 -1.95 17.79
CA SER A 53 -6.13 -2.56 16.70
C SER A 53 -6.71 -2.15 15.34
N GLY A 54 -6.00 -2.42 14.26
CA GLY A 54 -6.47 -2.01 12.94
C GLY A 54 -5.46 -2.20 11.85
N TYR A 55 -5.71 -1.57 10.71
CA TYR A 55 -4.77 -1.53 9.61
C TYR A 55 -4.80 -0.19 8.87
N ILE A 56 -3.66 0.13 8.26
CA ILE A 56 -3.50 1.26 7.34
C ILE A 56 -3.60 0.70 5.93
N THR A 57 -4.53 1.22 5.13
CA THR A 57 -4.64 0.90 3.71
C THR A 57 -3.84 1.91 2.92
N LEU A 58 -2.98 1.40 2.04
CA LEU A 58 -2.19 2.18 1.11
C LEU A 58 -2.55 1.76 -0.31
N THR A 59 -3.12 2.70 -1.07
CA THR A 59 -3.46 2.50 -2.48
C THR A 59 -2.52 3.29 -3.35
N PHE A 60 -1.64 2.59 -4.05
CA PHE A 60 -0.76 3.14 -5.08
C PHE A 60 -1.52 3.19 -6.40
N GLN A 61 -1.60 4.38 -6.99
CA GLN A 61 -2.27 4.59 -8.27
C GLN A 61 -1.33 5.30 -9.24
N THR A 62 -1.17 4.73 -10.43
CA THR A 62 -0.44 5.36 -11.55
C THR A 62 -1.22 5.23 -12.85
N ASP A 63 -0.96 6.11 -13.80
CA ASP A 63 -1.37 5.86 -15.19
C ASP A 63 -0.77 4.54 -15.69
N PRO A 64 -1.44 3.79 -16.57
CA PRO A 64 -0.84 2.67 -17.27
C PRO A 64 0.38 3.16 -18.06
N ASP A 65 1.43 2.35 -18.11
CA ASP A 65 2.59 2.67 -18.95
C ASP A 65 2.38 2.11 -20.37
N PRO A 66 2.43 2.96 -21.42
CA PRO A 66 2.25 2.49 -22.79
C PRO A 66 3.40 1.60 -23.26
N GLU A 67 4.60 1.76 -22.68
CA GLU A 67 5.77 0.97 -23.03
C GLU A 67 5.77 -0.38 -22.29
N PRO A 68 5.81 -1.52 -23.02
CA PRO A 68 5.73 -2.85 -22.40
C PRO A 68 6.80 -3.10 -21.33
N ASP A 69 8.04 -2.69 -21.59
CA ASP A 69 9.16 -2.92 -20.68
C ASP A 69 9.01 -2.12 -19.37
N ARG A 70 8.55 -0.87 -19.48
CA ARG A 70 8.25 -0.04 -18.31
C ARG A 70 7.08 -0.58 -17.50
N ARG A 71 6.04 -1.09 -18.17
CA ARG A 71 4.90 -1.75 -17.52
C ARG A 71 5.33 -3.00 -16.76
N ALA A 72 6.17 -3.83 -17.37
CA ALA A 72 6.74 -5.01 -16.72
C ALA A 72 7.64 -4.64 -15.54
N ALA A 73 8.45 -3.58 -15.67
CA ALA A 73 9.29 -3.08 -14.58
C ALA A 73 8.44 -2.56 -13.40
N LEU A 74 7.36 -1.82 -13.68
CA LEU A 74 6.43 -1.34 -12.66
C LEU A 74 5.80 -2.51 -11.89
N ALA A 75 5.25 -3.50 -12.59
CA ALA A 75 4.72 -4.72 -11.97
C ALA A 75 5.80 -5.43 -11.13
N GLY A 76 7.01 -5.55 -11.67
CA GLY A 76 8.14 -6.18 -10.99
C GLY A 76 8.58 -5.48 -9.70
N VAL A 77 8.39 -4.16 -9.57
CA VAL A 77 8.62 -3.44 -8.30
C VAL A 77 7.66 -3.95 -7.22
N PHE A 78 6.36 -4.00 -7.53
CA PHE A 78 5.35 -4.43 -6.59
C PHE A 78 5.40 -5.94 -6.31
N ASP A 79 5.82 -6.77 -7.28
CA ASP A 79 6.05 -8.21 -7.05
C ASP A 79 7.22 -8.46 -6.09
N ARG A 80 8.30 -7.67 -6.20
CA ARG A 80 9.41 -7.72 -5.23
C ARG A 80 8.94 -7.31 -3.84
N PHE A 81 8.16 -6.24 -3.77
CA PHE A 81 7.58 -5.80 -2.50
C PHE A 81 6.62 -6.84 -1.91
N GLY A 82 5.79 -7.49 -2.72
CA GLY A 82 4.89 -8.57 -2.28
C GLY A 82 5.64 -9.75 -1.67
N ARG A 83 6.78 -10.13 -2.26
CA ARG A 83 7.67 -11.16 -1.67
C ARG A 83 8.27 -10.71 -0.35
N PHE A 84 8.67 -9.44 -0.24
CA PHE A 84 9.12 -8.87 1.02
C PHE A 84 7.99 -8.90 2.08
N ALA A 85 6.78 -8.48 1.73
CA ALA A 85 5.61 -8.46 2.61
C ALA A 85 5.28 -9.86 3.16
N GLN A 86 5.37 -10.90 2.32
CA GLN A 86 5.17 -12.30 2.74
C GLN A 86 6.24 -12.81 3.71
N ALA A 87 7.46 -12.29 3.63
CA ALA A 87 8.57 -12.68 4.49
C ALA A 87 8.69 -11.83 5.77
N ALA A 88 8.06 -10.65 5.79
CA ALA A 88 8.10 -9.73 6.92
C ALA A 88 7.23 -10.28 8.07
N ASP A 89 7.87 -10.58 9.20
CA ASP A 89 7.19 -10.95 10.44
C ASP A 89 7.15 -9.77 11.42
N ALA A 90 6.42 -9.94 12.53
CA ALA A 90 6.29 -8.89 13.54
C ALA A 90 7.65 -8.41 14.10
N THR A 91 8.65 -9.30 14.17
CA THR A 91 9.97 -9.00 14.75
C THR A 91 10.81 -8.14 13.81
N THR A 92 10.87 -8.53 12.54
CA THR A 92 11.67 -7.86 11.50
C THR A 92 10.97 -6.64 10.92
N GLY A 93 9.64 -6.65 10.90
CA GLY A 93 8.81 -5.57 10.39
C GLY A 93 8.64 -4.41 11.37
N ALA A 94 8.59 -4.65 12.69
CA ALA A 94 8.39 -3.56 13.66
C ALA A 94 9.53 -2.54 13.67
N GLY A 95 10.78 -2.95 13.40
CA GLY A 95 11.91 -2.03 13.26
C GLY A 95 11.80 -1.12 12.03
N ARG A 96 10.99 -1.48 11.04
CA ARG A 96 10.82 -0.76 9.79
C ARG A 96 9.50 -0.01 9.69
N PHE A 97 8.41 -0.61 10.14
CA PHE A 97 7.05 -0.08 10.03
C PHE A 97 6.49 0.41 11.37
N GLY A 98 7.31 0.43 12.42
CA GLY A 98 6.98 1.04 13.70
C GLY A 98 6.35 0.07 14.70
N GLN A 99 6.25 0.55 15.94
CA GLN A 99 5.79 -0.27 17.06
C GLN A 99 4.33 -0.69 16.89
N GLY A 100 4.09 -1.99 17.06
CA GLY A 100 2.76 -2.60 17.00
C GLY A 100 2.46 -3.25 15.65
N PHE A 101 3.38 -3.16 14.67
CA PHE A 101 3.31 -3.87 13.40
C PHE A 101 3.10 -5.37 13.60
N GLU A 102 2.24 -5.98 12.78
CA GLU A 102 1.99 -7.42 12.77
C GLU A 102 2.44 -8.05 11.45
N TYR A 103 1.87 -7.61 10.34
CA TYR A 103 2.17 -8.11 9.00
C TYR A 103 1.67 -7.14 7.92
N ILE A 104 2.08 -7.37 6.68
CA ILE A 104 1.59 -6.67 5.48
C ILE A 104 0.81 -7.66 4.63
N MET A 105 -0.34 -7.23 4.12
CA MET A 105 -1.13 -7.99 3.16
C MET A 105 -1.25 -7.21 1.85
N MET A 106 -0.95 -7.87 0.73
CA MET A 106 -1.24 -7.31 -0.60
C MET A 106 -2.68 -7.64 -0.96
N ALA A 107 -3.54 -6.63 -1.05
CA ALA A 107 -4.97 -6.80 -1.34
C ALA A 107 -5.27 -6.83 -2.86
N SER A 108 -4.45 -6.17 -3.68
CA SER A 108 -4.51 -6.26 -5.14
C SER A 108 -3.11 -6.17 -5.77
N GLN A 109 -2.96 -6.74 -6.96
CA GLN A 109 -1.69 -6.72 -7.70
C GLN A 109 -1.91 -6.16 -9.11
N GLY A 110 -1.95 -4.83 -9.22
CA GLY A 110 -1.68 -4.12 -10.47
C GLY A 110 -2.83 -4.01 -11.44
N LEU A 111 -2.47 -3.90 -12.73
CA LEU A 111 -3.40 -3.64 -13.83
C LEU A 111 -4.34 -4.83 -14.04
N VAL A 112 -5.64 -4.62 -13.89
CA VAL A 112 -6.65 -5.53 -14.40
C VAL A 112 -6.92 -5.17 -15.86
N ASP A 113 -7.02 -6.15 -16.75
CA ASP A 113 -7.29 -5.91 -18.18
C ASP A 113 -8.55 -5.04 -18.36
N GLY A 114 -8.38 -3.89 -19.02
CA GLY A 114 -9.44 -2.91 -19.27
C GLY A 114 -9.52 -1.76 -18.26
N ASP A 115 -8.74 -1.78 -17.18
CA ASP A 115 -8.72 -0.69 -16.22
C ASP A 115 -7.90 0.51 -16.73
N PRO A 116 -8.39 1.75 -16.54
CA PRO A 116 -7.68 2.96 -16.96
C PRO A 116 -6.50 3.31 -16.03
N TRP A 117 -6.27 2.55 -14.96
CA TRP A 117 -5.26 2.82 -13.94
C TRP A 117 -4.54 1.55 -13.53
N PHE A 118 -3.23 1.66 -13.28
CA PHE A 118 -2.51 0.65 -12.52
C PHE A 118 -2.73 0.93 -11.03
N VAL A 119 -3.37 0.00 -10.33
CA VAL A 119 -3.72 0.15 -8.91
C VAL A 119 -3.15 -1.02 -8.10
N VAL A 120 -2.47 -0.70 -7.00
CA VAL A 120 -2.00 -1.69 -6.03
C VAL A 120 -2.43 -1.26 -4.65
N ASP A 121 -3.19 -2.14 -3.99
CA ASP A 121 -3.64 -1.98 -2.62
C ASP A 121 -2.83 -2.88 -1.69
N MET A 122 -2.37 -2.32 -0.58
CA MET A 122 -1.77 -3.08 0.52
C MET A 122 -2.32 -2.59 1.87
N ASP A 123 -2.41 -3.52 2.82
CA ASP A 123 -2.86 -3.26 4.18
C ASP A 123 -1.73 -3.59 5.15
N ILE A 124 -1.42 -2.66 6.05
CA ILE A 124 -0.41 -2.85 7.11
C ILE A 124 -1.13 -2.96 8.44
N TYR A 125 -1.05 -4.14 9.07
CA TYR A 125 -1.79 -4.45 10.29
C TYR A 125 -1.01 -4.06 11.55
N TYR A 126 -1.74 -3.51 12.53
CA TYR A 126 -1.20 -3.08 13.82
C TYR A 126 -2.05 -3.54 15.00
N LYS A 127 -1.39 -4.00 16.07
CA LYS A 127 -2.02 -4.28 17.37
C LYS A 127 -2.61 -3.04 18.04
N LYS A 128 -2.10 -1.85 17.69
CA LYS A 128 -2.57 -0.57 18.22
C LYS A 128 -2.39 0.55 17.19
N LEU A 129 -3.48 0.91 16.52
CA LEU A 129 -3.53 1.95 15.48
C LEU A 129 -4.25 3.22 15.94
N ALA A 130 -5.28 3.09 16.77
CA ALA A 130 -6.13 4.21 17.18
C ALA A 130 -5.33 5.46 17.62
N GLY A 131 -5.55 6.59 16.93
CA GLY A 131 -4.91 7.87 17.21
C GLY A 131 -3.43 7.95 16.83
N ARG A 132 -2.89 6.98 16.09
CA ARG A 132 -1.45 6.90 15.72
C ARG A 132 -1.20 7.01 14.22
N LEU A 133 -2.23 7.11 13.38
CA LEU A 133 -2.09 7.06 11.93
C LEU A 133 -1.02 8.01 11.40
N ARG A 134 -1.16 9.31 11.69
CA ARG A 134 -0.27 10.34 11.14
C ARG A 134 1.19 10.13 11.52
N ALA A 135 1.45 9.92 12.81
CA ALA A 135 2.80 9.65 13.31
C ALA A 135 3.37 8.36 12.71
N LEU A 136 2.59 7.27 12.66
CA LEU A 136 3.04 6.02 12.04
C LEU A 136 3.37 6.20 10.56
N VAL A 137 2.54 6.92 9.81
CA VAL A 137 2.74 7.15 8.37
C VAL A 137 4.00 7.94 8.11
N GLU A 138 4.16 9.08 8.76
CA GLU A 138 5.27 10.02 8.51
C GLU A 138 6.60 9.49 9.07
N GLU A 139 6.60 8.89 10.26
CA GLU A 139 7.84 8.50 10.96
C GLU A 139 8.31 7.08 10.62
N ALA A 140 7.40 6.19 10.20
CA ALA A 140 7.74 4.77 10.03
C ALA A 140 7.30 4.19 8.69
N VAL A 141 6.03 4.30 8.28
CA VAL A 141 5.51 3.59 7.10
C VAL A 141 6.15 4.11 5.81
N LEU A 142 6.10 5.42 5.54
CA LEU A 142 6.68 5.97 4.31
C LEU A 142 8.20 5.80 4.26
N PRO A 143 8.97 6.10 5.33
CA PRO A 143 10.40 5.80 5.37
C PRO A 143 10.70 4.30 5.21
N GLY A 144 9.88 3.43 5.83
CA GLY A 144 10.01 2.00 5.76
C GLY A 144 9.83 1.46 4.34
N LEU A 145 8.81 1.97 3.62
CA LEU A 145 8.57 1.67 2.21
C LEU A 145 9.70 2.16 1.31
N ALA A 146 10.18 3.39 1.51
CA ALA A 146 11.34 3.93 0.78
C ALA A 146 12.64 3.13 1.03
N GLY A 147 12.73 2.43 2.17
CA GLY A 147 13.85 1.53 2.47
C GLY A 147 13.79 0.15 1.78
N VAL A 148 12.67 -0.24 1.16
CA VAL A 148 12.49 -1.56 0.52
C VAL A 148 12.00 -1.48 -0.93
N MET A 149 11.53 -0.31 -1.37
CA MET A 149 11.12 -0.01 -2.73
C MET A 149 11.94 1.18 -3.26
N PRO A 150 12.18 1.27 -4.57
CA PRO A 150 12.84 2.42 -5.19
C PRO A 150 11.87 3.60 -5.32
N VAL A 151 11.30 4.04 -4.21
CA VAL A 151 10.24 5.05 -4.14
C VAL A 151 10.68 6.27 -3.33
N THR A 152 10.28 7.45 -3.80
CA THR A 152 10.34 8.69 -3.02
C THR A 152 8.93 9.26 -2.89
N PHE A 153 8.56 9.69 -1.69
CA PHE A 153 7.26 10.30 -1.42
C PHE A 153 7.39 11.82 -1.26
N GLU A 154 6.39 12.54 -1.75
CA GLU A 154 6.15 13.93 -1.38
C GLU A 154 5.53 13.99 0.03
N PRO A 155 5.55 15.14 0.72
CA PRO A 155 4.87 15.30 2.00
C PRO A 155 3.39 14.90 1.93
N VAL A 156 2.89 14.25 2.98
CA VAL A 156 1.49 13.85 3.05
C VAL A 156 0.59 15.07 3.19
N ASN A 157 -0.45 15.12 2.38
CA ASN A 157 -1.56 16.05 2.52
C ASN A 157 -2.70 15.33 3.26
N TRP A 158 -2.97 15.77 4.49
CA TRP A 158 -3.99 15.20 5.35
C TRP A 158 -5.33 15.89 5.10
N TRP A 159 -6.41 15.12 5.07
CA TRP A 159 -7.76 15.67 5.15
C TRP A 159 -8.06 15.98 6.61
N ASP A 160 -8.34 17.25 6.91
CA ASP A 160 -8.75 17.73 8.24
C ASP A 160 -10.18 17.27 8.62
#